data_AF-F9W3E1-F1
#
_entry.id   AF-F9W3E1-F1
#
_cell.length_a   1.000
_cell.length_b   1.000
_cell.length_c   1.000
_cell.angle_alpha   90.00
_cell.angle_beta   90.00
_cell.angle_gamma   90.00
#
_symmetry.space_group_name_H-M   'P 1'
#
loop_
_entity.id
_entity.type
_entity.pdbx_description
1 polymer ?
#
loop_
_entity_poly.entity_id
_entity_poly.type
_entity_poly.pdbx_seq_one_letter_code
_entity_poly.pdbx_strand_id
1 'polypeptide(L)'
;MFLISWNVAGWGSTARLLRGDFGTLEEFLRHTQADIVCLQEVKGSWQKLKDDPHAMGAGDGRPVTIKGWESFWTFSGKGYRGFNGVATFVRKGLTLWADPRPFTEPDIVGDNKDGDSSGGRKETKNGCVDALNDEGRVLVTCHSAFVLVNIYVVNGRKGERFEYKMWFLSCMKNLLLRLKRETRKPLIFVGDLNMTFHPKDAHWSLRRINFPSLMELTHCARNVTKERWSETLPHITQEALCNMEEFIAEQTSLQLISEIESQRASGTLSAGIDSPLLCVVVANDYAKGSDAKNGVERGLMGSAFMKLVRTVKERERLRCGKVGALASLSELCEGGVTNVFVDTLLRPLPLSHNRELFVISELCGLPPHEELSVNFMKQLLADLNLCDAMLHRSEDEGEKNKFSCPCPYTCWDQSRNKRVANEGTRIDYILVDRQLLSTLVPCQATENNIGVSSPPNARSAQKVSNSCGEHDGTASGHLQPSSTPSSTASFFDDFDGPSYTTALGRVLANGAYPMAPMDGSGLPPLKGEAKFLQFRGLPSTGLFVSPPQYSDHCGICAYFKGLSLENAPGKVKEVHPCLYKPPLSLDSFFTKRPREEQKTVIEIEE
;
A
#
# COMPACT_ATOMS: atom_id res chain seq x y z
N MET A 1 3.32 21.16 10.06
CA MET A 1 2.13 20.31 9.87
C MET A 1 2.53 18.84 9.90
N PHE A 2 1.74 17.97 10.54
CA PHE A 2 1.94 16.53 10.58
C PHE A 2 0.69 15.75 10.13
N LEU A 3 0.88 14.86 9.15
CA LEU A 3 -0.19 14.08 8.50
C LEU A 3 0.04 12.58 8.70
N ILE A 4 -1.01 11.85 9.06
CA ILE A 4 -1.02 10.38 9.11
C ILE A 4 -2.07 9.86 8.12
N SER A 5 -1.74 8.80 7.38
CA SER A 5 -2.69 8.01 6.60
C SER A 5 -2.66 6.56 7.08
N TRP A 6 -3.82 5.96 7.31
CA TRP A 6 -3.92 4.63 7.89
C TRP A 6 -5.19 3.89 7.45
N ASN A 7 -5.02 2.80 6.70
CA ASN A 7 -6.09 1.83 6.51
C ASN A 7 -6.30 1.10 7.84
N VAL A 8 -7.50 1.21 8.41
CA VAL A 8 -7.82 0.66 9.74
C VAL A 8 -8.55 -0.67 9.68
N ALA A 9 -8.89 -1.16 8.48
CA ALA A 9 -9.64 -2.38 8.24
C ALA A 9 -10.95 -2.52 9.04
N GLY A 10 -11.52 -1.41 9.52
CA GLY A 10 -12.75 -1.35 10.32
C GLY A 10 -12.64 -0.41 11.52
N TRP A 11 -12.88 0.88 11.29
CA TRP A 11 -12.67 1.93 12.29
C TRP A 11 -13.44 1.74 13.59
N GLY A 12 -14.71 1.30 13.56
CA GLY A 12 -15.50 1.15 14.79
C GLY A 12 -14.87 0.16 15.79
N SER A 13 -14.30 -0.94 15.28
CA SER A 13 -13.57 -1.92 16.09
C SER A 13 -12.27 -1.34 16.62
N THR A 14 -11.49 -0.69 15.76
CA THR A 14 -10.23 -0.02 16.13
C THR A 14 -10.47 1.06 17.18
N ALA A 15 -11.46 1.93 16.99
CA ALA A 15 -11.83 3.00 17.91
C ALA A 15 -12.21 2.47 19.29
N ARG A 16 -12.94 1.35 19.36
CA ARG A 16 -13.25 0.69 20.64
C ARG A 16 -11.99 0.21 21.36
N LEU A 17 -11.04 -0.39 20.64
CA LEU A 17 -9.76 -0.82 21.22
C LEU A 17 -8.94 0.38 21.69
N LEU A 18 -8.84 1.43 20.86
CA LEU A 18 -8.15 2.67 21.22
C LEU A 18 -8.74 3.32 22.47
N ARG A 19 -10.07 3.34 22.64
CA ARG A 19 -10.65 3.81 23.91
C ARG A 19 -10.33 2.91 25.09
N GLY A 20 -10.32 1.59 24.90
CA GLY A 20 -9.88 0.66 25.94
C GLY A 20 -8.45 0.93 26.38
N ASP A 21 -7.58 1.29 25.44
CA ASP A 21 -6.16 1.50 25.67
C ASP A 21 -5.80 2.92 26.16
N PHE A 22 -6.47 3.95 25.66
CA PHE A 22 -6.14 5.36 25.92
C PHE A 22 -7.23 6.12 26.70
N GLY A 23 -8.35 5.47 27.03
CA GLY A 23 -9.53 6.08 27.63
C GLY A 23 -10.43 6.78 26.62
N THR A 24 -9.86 7.65 25.78
CA THR A 24 -10.58 8.42 24.75
C THR A 24 -9.83 8.46 23.42
N LEU A 25 -10.55 8.69 22.31
CA LEU A 25 -9.95 8.96 21.01
C LEU A 25 -9.24 10.33 20.99
N GLU A 26 -9.72 11.32 21.76
CA GLU A 26 -9.01 12.59 21.97
C GLU A 26 -7.58 12.33 22.48
N GLU A 27 -7.43 11.48 23.48
CA GLU A 27 -6.13 11.18 24.07
C GLU A 27 -5.23 10.42 23.09
N PHE A 28 -5.77 9.45 22.36
CA PHE A 28 -5.05 8.78 21.27
C PHE A 28 -4.54 9.79 20.22
N LEU A 29 -5.42 10.67 19.72
CA LEU A 29 -5.07 11.69 18.73
C LEU A 29 -4.12 12.76 19.27
N ARG A 30 -4.10 12.98 20.59
CA ARG A 30 -3.10 13.84 21.24
C ARG A 30 -1.72 13.20 21.18
N HIS A 31 -1.63 11.88 21.42
CA HIS A 31 -0.37 11.14 21.36
C HIS A 31 0.23 11.04 19.95
N THR A 32 -0.60 11.03 18.90
CA THR A 32 -0.09 11.04 17.51
C THR A 32 0.61 12.34 17.15
N GLN A 33 0.31 13.45 17.84
CA GLN A 33 0.77 14.80 17.49
C GLN A 33 0.32 15.27 16.09
N ALA A 34 -0.62 14.55 15.45
CA ALA A 34 -1.05 14.86 14.10
C ALA A 34 -1.94 16.13 14.07
N ASP A 35 -1.90 16.80 12.92
CA ASP A 35 -2.84 17.84 12.54
C ASP A 35 -3.99 17.26 11.71
N ILE A 36 -3.68 16.21 10.93
CA ILE A 36 -4.62 15.53 10.03
C ILE A 36 -4.37 14.01 10.11
N VAL A 37 -5.45 13.24 10.23
CA VAL A 37 -5.44 11.78 10.17
C VAL A 37 -6.45 11.30 9.12
N CYS A 38 -5.94 10.67 8.07
CA CYS A 38 -6.72 10.05 7.00
C CYS A 38 -6.91 8.57 7.29
N LEU A 39 -8.15 8.12 7.37
CA LEU A 39 -8.51 6.73 7.59
C LEU A 39 -9.12 6.13 6.32
N GLN A 40 -8.71 4.91 5.99
CA GLN A 40 -9.30 4.09 4.94
C GLN A 40 -9.98 2.85 5.51
N GLU A 41 -10.94 2.32 4.76
CA GLU A 41 -11.67 1.09 5.10
C GLU A 41 -12.41 1.18 6.45
N VAL A 42 -13.06 2.32 6.71
CA VAL A 42 -13.74 2.57 7.99
C VAL A 42 -14.94 1.65 8.25
N LYS A 43 -15.49 1.01 7.21
CA LYS A 43 -16.59 0.01 7.25
C LYS A 43 -17.87 0.51 7.94
N GLY A 44 -18.21 1.78 7.68
CA GLY A 44 -19.34 2.47 8.28
C GLY A 44 -20.55 2.65 7.36
N SER A 45 -21.58 3.32 7.89
CA SER A 45 -22.68 3.86 7.09
C SER A 45 -23.23 5.14 7.74
N TRP A 46 -23.91 5.97 6.95
CA TRP A 46 -24.57 7.17 7.45
C TRP A 46 -25.58 6.87 8.56
N GLN A 47 -26.29 5.74 8.47
CA GLN A 47 -27.25 5.33 9.49
C GLN A 47 -26.53 4.99 10.80
N LYS A 48 -25.46 4.18 10.75
CA LYS A 48 -24.67 3.84 11.94
C LYS A 48 -24.05 5.09 12.59
N LEU A 49 -23.54 6.03 11.79
CA LEU A 49 -22.96 7.27 12.29
C LEU A 49 -23.99 8.17 12.98
N LYS A 50 -25.25 8.16 12.51
CA LYS A 50 -26.35 8.89 13.14
C LYS A 50 -26.85 8.21 14.41
N ASP A 51 -27.00 6.90 14.38
CA ASP A 51 -27.58 6.12 15.47
C ASP A 51 -26.61 5.97 16.64
N ASP A 52 -25.34 5.69 16.36
CA ASP A 52 -24.30 5.51 17.36
C ASP A 52 -22.96 6.11 16.91
N PRO A 53 -22.83 7.46 16.96
CA PRO A 53 -21.59 8.15 16.62
C PRO A 53 -20.42 7.78 17.54
N HIS A 54 -20.69 7.33 18.76
CA HIS A 54 -19.67 6.83 19.67
C HIS A 54 -19.13 5.48 19.19
N ALA A 55 -19.96 4.50 18.86
CA ALA A 55 -19.48 3.24 18.30
C ALA A 55 -18.79 3.42 16.93
N MET A 56 -19.25 4.38 16.11
CA MET A 56 -18.59 4.74 14.85
C MET A 56 -17.28 5.51 15.04
N GLY A 57 -16.88 5.84 16.27
CA GLY A 57 -15.61 6.53 16.53
C GLY A 57 -15.57 7.99 16.07
N ALA A 58 -16.72 8.66 16.01
CA ALA A 58 -16.82 10.09 15.69
C ALA A 58 -16.74 11.01 16.94
N GLY A 59 -16.85 10.44 18.15
CA GLY A 59 -16.74 11.18 19.41
C GLY A 59 -16.60 10.27 20.64
N ASP A 60 -16.29 10.87 21.81
CA ASP A 60 -15.92 10.16 23.06
C ASP A 60 -16.96 10.23 24.20
N GLY A 61 -18.24 10.47 23.90
CA GLY A 61 -19.29 10.52 24.92
C GLY A 61 -20.22 11.72 24.72
N ARG A 62 -20.66 12.41 25.78
CA ARG A 62 -21.39 13.69 25.65
C ARG A 62 -20.46 14.86 25.96
N PRO A 63 -20.29 15.86 25.06
CA PRO A 63 -20.80 15.91 23.68
C PRO A 63 -20.11 14.87 22.79
N VAL A 64 -20.83 14.31 21.80
CA VAL A 64 -20.33 13.20 20.95
C VAL A 64 -19.38 13.69 19.87
N THR A 65 -18.42 14.54 20.23
CA THR A 65 -17.35 15.02 19.35
C THR A 65 -16.01 14.77 20.03
N ILE A 66 -14.97 14.54 19.24
CA ILE A 66 -13.61 14.57 19.74
C ILE A 66 -13.21 16.05 19.91
N LYS A 67 -12.86 16.46 21.13
CA LYS A 67 -12.54 17.86 21.43
C LYS A 67 -11.33 18.32 20.60
N GLY A 68 -11.47 19.50 19.98
CA GLY A 68 -10.41 20.09 19.15
C GLY A 68 -10.26 19.45 17.76
N TRP A 69 -11.14 18.52 17.38
CA TRP A 69 -11.12 17.85 16.09
C TRP A 69 -12.46 17.97 15.36
N GLU A 70 -12.38 17.98 14.03
CA GLU A 70 -13.49 17.82 13.10
C GLU A 70 -13.25 16.53 12.31
N SER A 71 -14.34 15.84 11.94
CA SER A 71 -14.24 14.60 11.17
C SER A 71 -15.19 14.64 9.97
N PHE A 72 -14.66 14.26 8.82
CA PHE A 72 -15.37 14.22 7.54
C PHE A 72 -15.46 12.76 7.08
N TRP A 73 -16.59 12.37 6.52
CA TRP A 73 -16.88 10.97 6.22
C TRP A 73 -17.46 10.79 4.83
N THR A 74 -17.12 9.68 4.20
CA THR A 74 -17.85 9.14 3.05
C THR A 74 -18.02 7.64 3.24
N PHE A 75 -19.18 7.12 2.85
CA PHE A 75 -19.54 5.71 3.04
C PHE A 75 -20.14 5.16 1.76
N SER A 76 -19.99 3.86 1.58
CA SER A 76 -20.65 3.15 0.49
C SER A 76 -22.18 3.27 0.54
N GLY A 77 -22.78 3.40 -0.64
CA GLY A 77 -24.21 3.28 -0.90
C GLY A 77 -24.73 1.85 -0.71
N LYS A 78 -25.95 1.60 -1.20
CA LYS A 78 -26.67 0.33 -0.94
C LYS A 78 -25.91 -0.92 -1.40
N GLY A 79 -25.18 -0.86 -2.52
CA GLY A 79 -24.48 -2.02 -3.09
C GLY A 79 -23.28 -2.53 -2.29
N TYR A 80 -22.63 -1.68 -1.51
CA TYR A 80 -21.42 -2.02 -0.75
C TYR A 80 -21.49 -1.53 0.71
N ARG A 81 -22.69 -1.40 1.25
CA ARG A 81 -22.95 -0.77 2.56
C ARG A 81 -22.10 -1.43 3.65
N GLY A 82 -21.33 -0.62 4.38
CA GLY A 82 -20.52 -1.09 5.50
C GLY A 82 -19.22 -1.81 5.11
N PHE A 83 -18.82 -1.78 3.83
CA PHE A 83 -17.63 -2.51 3.36
C PHE A 83 -16.41 -1.62 3.09
N ASN A 84 -16.62 -0.41 2.56
CA ASN A 84 -15.55 0.56 2.27
C ASN A 84 -15.63 1.77 3.22
N GLY A 85 -15.47 2.97 2.67
CA GLY A 85 -15.57 4.25 3.37
C GLY A 85 -14.19 4.78 3.73
N VAL A 86 -14.05 6.11 3.66
CA VAL A 86 -12.89 6.83 4.16
C VAL A 86 -13.35 7.94 5.10
N ALA A 87 -12.48 8.31 6.04
CA ALA A 87 -12.72 9.41 6.96
C ALA A 87 -11.47 10.26 7.12
N THR A 88 -11.63 11.56 7.30
CA THR A 88 -10.51 12.47 7.54
C THR A 88 -10.78 13.25 8.82
N PHE A 89 -9.92 13.09 9.81
CA PHE A 89 -9.91 13.85 11.06
C PHE A 89 -8.94 15.02 10.90
N VAL A 90 -9.38 16.23 11.22
CA VAL A 90 -8.58 17.46 11.09
C VAL A 90 -8.71 18.26 12.38
N ARG A 91 -7.64 18.91 12.83
CA ARG A 91 -7.72 19.90 13.90
C ARG A 91 -8.78 20.95 13.56
N LYS A 92 -9.66 21.22 14.51
CA LYS A 92 -10.85 22.06 14.30
C LYS A 92 -10.46 23.43 13.75
N GLY A 93 -11.12 23.84 12.67
CA GLY A 93 -10.93 25.15 12.04
C GLY A 93 -9.89 25.19 10.93
N LEU A 94 -9.20 24.09 10.60
CA LEU A 94 -8.20 24.09 9.50
C LEU A 94 -8.77 23.70 8.12
N THR A 95 -10.04 23.29 8.04
CA THR A 95 -10.68 22.90 6.78
C THR A 95 -11.50 24.06 6.21
N LEU A 96 -11.20 24.45 4.97
CA LEU A 96 -11.96 25.48 4.23
C LEU A 96 -13.23 24.88 3.63
N TRP A 97 -13.08 23.75 2.93
CA TRP A 97 -14.20 23.00 2.36
C TRP A 97 -13.89 21.51 2.28
N ALA A 98 -14.95 20.70 2.19
CA ALA A 98 -14.84 19.25 2.05
C ALA A 98 -15.88 18.69 1.06
N ASP A 99 -15.52 17.60 0.39
CA ASP A 99 -16.38 16.91 -0.58
C ASP A 99 -16.22 15.37 -0.51
N PRO A 100 -17.26 14.62 -0.11
CA PRO A 100 -17.30 13.16 -0.10
C PRO A 100 -17.70 12.53 -1.44
N ARG A 101 -18.09 13.34 -2.44
CA ARG A 101 -18.53 12.91 -3.78
C ARG A 101 -17.86 13.76 -4.87
N PRO A 102 -16.51 13.74 -4.94
CA PRO A 102 -15.77 14.73 -5.71
C PRO A 102 -15.80 14.52 -7.22
N PHE A 103 -16.15 13.32 -7.72
CA PHE A 103 -16.21 13.04 -9.16
C PHE A 103 -17.39 13.76 -9.82
N THR A 104 -17.16 14.19 -11.06
CA THR A 104 -18.11 14.90 -11.93
C THR A 104 -18.01 14.38 -13.36
N GLU A 105 -18.98 14.71 -14.23
CA GLU A 105 -19.01 14.24 -15.63
C GLU A 105 -17.69 14.48 -16.40
N PRO A 106 -17.01 15.65 -16.28
CA PRO A 106 -15.73 15.88 -16.96
C PRO A 106 -14.58 14.94 -16.53
N ASP A 107 -14.71 14.22 -15.42
CA ASP A 107 -13.66 13.32 -14.94
C ASP A 107 -13.75 11.93 -15.58
N ILE A 108 -14.91 11.56 -16.14
CA ILE A 108 -15.16 10.22 -16.68
C ILE A 108 -14.33 9.98 -17.94
N VAL A 109 -13.66 8.83 -17.99
CA VAL A 109 -12.94 8.35 -19.17
C VAL A 109 -13.77 7.29 -19.88
N GLY A 110 -13.94 7.45 -21.19
CA GLY A 110 -14.75 6.58 -22.06
C GLY A 110 -15.93 7.33 -22.69
N ASP A 111 -16.29 6.96 -23.91
CA ASP A 111 -17.32 7.66 -24.69
C ASP A 111 -18.71 7.53 -24.03
N ASN A 112 -19.24 8.65 -23.52
CA ASN A 112 -20.66 8.95 -23.66
C ASN A 112 -20.92 9.17 -25.16
N LYS A 113 -20.98 8.10 -25.96
CA LYS A 113 -21.48 8.23 -27.33
C LYS A 113 -22.96 8.57 -27.26
N ASP A 114 -23.21 9.86 -27.46
CA ASP A 114 -24.35 10.52 -28.09
C ASP A 114 -25.70 9.77 -28.07
N GLY A 115 -26.73 10.49 -27.61
CA GLY A 115 -28.11 10.01 -27.58
C GLY A 115 -28.56 9.37 -28.89
N ASP A 116 -28.87 8.08 -28.81
CA ASP A 116 -29.84 7.45 -29.69
C ASP A 116 -30.93 6.83 -28.80
N SER A 117 -32.08 7.49 -28.82
CA SER A 117 -33.34 7.01 -28.25
C SER A 117 -33.87 5.85 -29.10
N SER A 118 -33.17 4.71 -29.16
CA SER A 118 -33.77 3.48 -29.69
C SER A 118 -32.99 2.21 -29.31
N GLY A 119 -33.68 1.31 -28.61
CA GLY A 119 -33.43 -0.13 -28.75
C GLY A 119 -32.32 -0.74 -27.90
N GLY A 120 -32.68 -1.15 -26.67
CA GLY A 120 -32.22 -2.37 -26.00
C GLY A 120 -30.78 -2.84 -26.24
N ARG A 121 -29.82 -2.26 -25.54
CA ARG A 121 -28.52 -2.89 -25.25
C ARG A 121 -28.25 -2.88 -23.75
N LYS A 122 -27.79 -4.02 -23.23
CA LYS A 122 -27.37 -4.18 -21.83
C LYS A 122 -26.30 -3.13 -21.50
N GLU A 123 -26.67 -2.14 -20.70
CA GLU A 123 -25.77 -1.18 -20.08
C GLU A 123 -24.63 -1.93 -19.39
N THR A 124 -23.39 -1.67 -19.82
CA THR A 124 -22.23 -1.94 -18.97
C THR A 124 -22.34 -1.00 -17.77
N LYS A 125 -22.53 -1.53 -16.57
CA LYS A 125 -22.70 -0.79 -15.30
C LYS A 125 -21.52 0.13 -14.89
N ASN A 126 -20.51 0.26 -15.73
CA ASN A 126 -19.34 1.12 -15.53
C ASN A 126 -19.47 2.30 -16.51
N GLY A 127 -19.73 3.50 -16.01
CA GLY A 127 -19.82 4.67 -16.91
C GLY A 127 -20.43 5.95 -16.34
N CYS A 128 -20.94 5.97 -15.11
CA CYS A 128 -21.52 7.21 -14.55
C CYS A 128 -20.81 7.68 -13.29
N VAL A 129 -20.99 8.97 -12.97
CA VAL A 129 -20.39 9.64 -11.80
C VAL A 129 -20.82 8.97 -10.50
N ASP A 130 -22.09 8.58 -10.40
CA ASP A 130 -22.62 7.93 -9.20
C ASP A 130 -21.91 6.60 -8.92
N ALA A 131 -21.55 5.84 -9.95
CA ALA A 131 -20.79 4.60 -9.77
C ALA A 131 -19.40 4.83 -9.15
N LEU A 132 -18.76 5.98 -9.38
CA LEU A 132 -17.48 6.35 -8.76
C LEU A 132 -17.66 6.83 -7.31
N ASN A 133 -18.68 7.68 -7.08
CA ASN A 133 -18.91 8.33 -5.79
C ASN A 133 -19.60 7.39 -4.77
N ASP A 134 -20.46 6.47 -5.21
CA ASP A 134 -21.27 5.63 -4.33
C ASP A 134 -20.48 4.54 -3.59
N GLU A 135 -19.23 4.25 -3.94
CA GLU A 135 -18.40 3.32 -3.17
C GLU A 135 -17.72 3.96 -1.96
N GLY A 136 -17.87 5.28 -1.78
CA GLY A 136 -17.30 6.01 -0.63
C GLY A 136 -15.78 5.88 -0.53
N ARG A 137 -15.09 5.92 -1.68
CA ARG A 137 -13.65 5.66 -1.79
C ARG A 137 -12.78 6.90 -1.73
N VAL A 138 -13.36 8.09 -1.87
CA VAL A 138 -12.62 9.34 -2.03
C VAL A 138 -13.26 10.42 -1.18
N LEU A 139 -12.43 11.10 -0.39
CA LEU A 139 -12.84 12.26 0.39
C LEU A 139 -11.80 13.37 0.21
N VAL A 140 -12.28 14.53 -0.23
CA VAL A 140 -11.43 15.70 -0.47
C VAL A 140 -11.64 16.70 0.65
N THR A 141 -10.55 17.21 1.22
CA THR A 141 -10.55 18.35 2.15
C THR A 141 -9.59 19.41 1.65
N CYS A 142 -10.03 20.66 1.62
CA CYS A 142 -9.18 21.78 1.22
C CYS A 142 -8.77 22.59 2.44
N HIS A 143 -7.49 22.92 2.48
CA HIS A 143 -6.86 23.67 3.55
C HIS A 143 -6.26 24.96 2.97
N SER A 144 -5.79 25.85 3.83
CA SER A 144 -5.17 27.12 3.42
C SER A 144 -3.99 26.91 2.45
N ALA A 145 -3.14 25.91 2.68
CA ALA A 145 -1.95 25.68 1.85
C ALA A 145 -2.10 24.64 0.72
N PHE A 146 -3.00 23.66 0.83
CA PHE A 146 -3.10 22.54 -0.13
C PHE A 146 -4.52 21.95 -0.20
N VAL A 147 -4.75 21.12 -1.21
CA VAL A 147 -5.90 20.21 -1.29
C VAL A 147 -5.44 18.80 -0.94
N LEU A 148 -6.12 18.17 0.01
CA LEU A 148 -5.87 16.80 0.44
C LEU A 148 -6.94 15.87 -0.11
N VAL A 149 -6.49 14.76 -0.68
CA VAL A 149 -7.36 13.72 -1.23
C VAL A 149 -7.03 12.41 -0.50
N ASN A 150 -7.96 11.95 0.33
CA ASN A 150 -7.91 10.67 1.02
C ASN A 150 -8.61 9.60 0.18
N ILE A 151 -7.92 8.52 -0.18
CA ILE A 151 -8.41 7.49 -1.09
C ILE A 151 -8.28 6.06 -0.54
N TYR A 152 -9.26 5.22 -0.90
CA TYR A 152 -9.20 3.77 -0.82
C TYR A 152 -9.49 3.15 -2.20
N VAL A 153 -8.45 2.87 -2.98
CA VAL A 153 -8.57 2.38 -4.36
C VAL A 153 -9.25 1.01 -4.36
N VAL A 154 -9.96 0.72 -5.45
CA VAL A 154 -10.63 -0.56 -5.67
C VAL A 154 -9.63 -1.71 -5.60
N ASN A 155 -9.93 -2.71 -4.80
CA ASN A 155 -9.19 -3.95 -4.80
C ASN A 155 -9.56 -4.78 -6.06
N GLY A 156 -8.56 -5.08 -6.88
CA GLY A 156 -8.72 -5.86 -8.11
C GLY A 156 -8.50 -7.37 -7.94
N ARG A 157 -8.39 -7.88 -6.70
CA ARG A 157 -8.13 -9.30 -6.40
C ARG A 157 -9.02 -10.23 -7.23
N LYS A 158 -8.43 -11.33 -7.70
CA LYS A 158 -9.02 -12.33 -8.61
C LYS A 158 -9.43 -11.83 -10.00
N GLY A 159 -9.05 -10.61 -10.40
CA GLY A 159 -9.32 -10.07 -11.73
C GLY A 159 -10.74 -9.56 -11.97
N GLU A 160 -11.72 -9.97 -11.16
CA GLU A 160 -13.14 -9.64 -11.36
C GLU A 160 -13.44 -8.14 -11.44
N ARG A 161 -12.67 -7.31 -10.73
CA ARG A 161 -12.84 -5.85 -10.67
C ARG A 161 -11.67 -5.07 -11.24
N PHE A 162 -10.73 -5.73 -11.91
CA PHE A 162 -9.52 -5.07 -12.39
C PHE A 162 -9.82 -3.98 -13.42
N GLU A 163 -10.73 -4.22 -14.36
CA GLU A 163 -11.16 -3.20 -15.32
C GLU A 163 -11.76 -1.98 -14.63
N TYR A 164 -12.67 -2.20 -13.67
CA TYR A 164 -13.26 -1.12 -12.89
C TYR A 164 -12.20 -0.36 -12.09
N LYS A 165 -11.20 -1.07 -11.52
CA LYS A 165 -10.06 -0.44 -10.85
C LYS A 165 -9.31 0.49 -11.80
N MET A 166 -8.96 0.03 -13.00
CA MET A 166 -8.22 0.85 -13.97
C MET A 166 -9.05 2.04 -14.48
N TRP A 167 -10.35 1.85 -14.71
CA TRP A 167 -11.28 2.93 -15.02
C TRP A 167 -11.38 3.97 -13.88
N PHE A 168 -11.57 3.51 -12.65
CA PHE A 168 -11.60 4.36 -11.45
C PHE A 168 -10.31 5.17 -11.27
N LEU A 169 -9.15 4.54 -11.48
CA LEU A 169 -7.84 5.20 -11.43
C LEU A 169 -7.69 6.26 -12.52
N SER A 170 -8.17 5.98 -13.74
CA SER A 170 -8.13 6.93 -14.85
C SER A 170 -9.00 8.16 -14.57
N CYS A 171 -10.22 7.96 -14.04
CA CYS A 171 -11.09 9.05 -13.60
C CYS A 171 -10.49 9.82 -12.41
N MET A 172 -9.82 9.13 -11.48
CA MET A 172 -9.12 9.76 -10.35
C MET A 172 -8.02 10.71 -10.80
N LYS A 173 -7.24 10.34 -11.83
CA LYS A 173 -6.23 11.23 -12.42
C LYS A 173 -6.87 12.52 -12.95
N ASN A 174 -8.01 12.42 -13.65
CA ASN A 174 -8.75 13.60 -14.14
C ASN A 174 -9.26 14.48 -13.00
N LEU A 175 -9.83 13.87 -11.95
CA LEU A 175 -10.24 14.58 -10.73
C LEU A 175 -9.07 15.37 -10.12
N LEU A 176 -7.91 14.75 -9.96
CA LEU A 176 -6.72 15.41 -9.38
C LEU A 176 -6.25 16.58 -10.27
N LEU A 177 -6.21 16.41 -11.59
CA LEU A 177 -5.88 17.48 -12.53
C LEU A 177 -6.87 18.66 -12.43
N ARG A 178 -8.17 18.35 -12.34
CA ARG A 178 -9.23 19.34 -12.18
C ARG A 178 -9.10 20.09 -10.85
N LEU A 179 -8.92 19.38 -9.73
CA LEU A 179 -8.74 19.99 -8.41
C LEU A 179 -7.53 20.93 -8.39
N LYS A 180 -6.39 20.50 -8.94
CA LYS A 180 -5.18 21.34 -9.05
C LYS A 180 -5.44 22.60 -9.88
N ARG A 181 -6.15 22.48 -11.01
CA ARG A 181 -6.49 23.60 -11.90
C ARG A 181 -7.45 24.59 -11.26
N GLU A 182 -8.52 24.11 -10.64
CA GLU A 182 -9.61 24.93 -10.09
C GLU A 182 -9.21 25.62 -8.79
N THR A 183 -8.46 24.93 -7.93
CA THR A 183 -8.05 25.49 -6.65
C THR A 183 -6.75 26.28 -6.72
N ARG A 184 -5.91 26.01 -7.74
CA ARG A 184 -4.54 26.54 -7.86
C ARG A 184 -3.66 26.23 -6.65
N LYS A 185 -4.01 25.21 -5.87
CA LYS A 185 -3.25 24.77 -4.70
C LYS A 185 -2.45 23.50 -5.00
N PRO A 186 -1.31 23.30 -4.33
CA PRO A 186 -0.63 22.01 -4.30
C PRO A 186 -1.57 20.89 -3.82
N LEU A 187 -1.31 19.67 -4.31
CA LEU A 187 -2.03 18.47 -3.91
C LEU A 187 -1.22 17.63 -2.91
N ILE A 188 -1.93 17.03 -1.95
CA ILE A 188 -1.46 15.87 -1.19
C ILE A 188 -2.47 14.75 -1.44
N PHE A 189 -2.03 13.65 -2.03
CA PHE A 189 -2.84 12.48 -2.37
C PHE A 189 -2.40 11.29 -1.52
N VAL A 190 -3.29 10.78 -0.67
CA VAL A 190 -2.92 9.81 0.37
C VAL A 190 -3.90 8.65 0.48
N GLY A 191 -3.38 7.49 0.86
CA GLY A 191 -4.19 6.35 1.27
C GLY A 191 -3.72 5.06 0.66
N ASP A 192 -4.60 4.08 0.70
CA ASP A 192 -4.37 2.73 0.21
C ASP A 192 -4.71 2.67 -1.29
N LEU A 193 -3.67 2.48 -2.10
CA LEU A 193 -3.77 2.40 -3.55
C LEU A 193 -4.07 0.99 -4.06
N ASN A 194 -4.15 -0.01 -3.17
CA ASN A 194 -4.32 -1.42 -3.50
C ASN A 194 -3.37 -1.88 -4.63
N MET A 195 -2.17 -1.29 -4.68
CA MET A 195 -1.14 -1.61 -5.65
C MET A 195 0.25 -1.30 -5.11
N THR A 196 1.22 -2.06 -5.59
CA THR A 196 2.64 -1.91 -5.28
C THR A 196 3.32 -1.25 -6.48
N PHE A 197 4.04 -0.15 -6.28
CA PHE A 197 4.64 0.60 -7.38
C PHE A 197 6.05 0.10 -7.75
N HIS A 198 6.98 0.08 -6.79
CA HIS A 198 8.33 -0.43 -7.00
C HIS A 198 8.46 -1.90 -6.60
N PRO A 199 9.39 -2.69 -7.19
CA PRO A 199 9.66 -4.05 -6.71
C PRO A 199 10.01 -4.08 -5.21
N LYS A 200 10.76 -3.07 -4.73
CA LYS A 200 11.15 -2.93 -3.31
C LYS A 200 10.02 -2.53 -2.36
N ASP A 201 8.86 -2.17 -2.92
CA ASP A 201 7.63 -1.99 -2.14
C ASP A 201 6.98 -3.36 -1.80
N ALA A 202 7.60 -4.49 -2.16
CA ALA A 202 7.16 -5.82 -1.75
C ALA A 202 8.34 -6.66 -1.25
N HIS A 203 8.04 -7.57 -0.32
CA HIS A 203 8.95 -8.63 0.08
C HIS A 203 9.44 -9.38 -1.15
N TRP A 204 10.74 -9.71 -1.19
CA TRP A 204 11.40 -10.24 -2.37
C TRP A 204 10.73 -11.51 -2.91
N SER A 205 10.21 -12.37 -2.02
CA SER A 205 9.47 -13.57 -2.42
C SER A 205 8.12 -13.28 -3.08
N LEU A 206 7.52 -12.11 -2.85
CA LEU A 206 6.25 -11.71 -3.45
C LEU A 206 6.43 -11.05 -4.83
N ARG A 207 7.67 -10.82 -5.26
CA ARG A 207 7.96 -10.21 -6.55
C ARG A 207 7.77 -11.20 -7.69
N ARG A 208 7.73 -10.68 -8.91
CA ARG A 208 7.72 -11.48 -10.14
C ARG A 208 9.06 -11.33 -10.85
N ILE A 209 9.62 -12.40 -11.39
CA ILE A 209 10.84 -12.35 -12.21
C ILE A 209 10.45 -12.03 -13.65
N ASN A 210 10.99 -10.96 -14.22
CA ASN A 210 10.79 -10.62 -15.64
C ASN A 210 11.70 -11.48 -16.53
N PHE A 211 11.10 -12.29 -17.40
CA PHE A 211 11.87 -13.16 -18.29
C PHE A 211 12.71 -12.40 -19.31
N PRO A 212 12.22 -11.34 -19.99
CA PRO A 212 13.07 -10.52 -20.85
C PRO A 212 14.34 -9.99 -20.16
N SER A 213 14.20 -9.39 -18.96
CA SER A 213 15.36 -8.93 -18.17
C SER A 213 16.29 -10.07 -17.77
N LEU A 214 15.75 -11.24 -17.40
CA LEU A 214 16.57 -12.40 -17.02
C LEU A 214 17.36 -12.95 -18.23
N MET A 215 16.74 -13.04 -19.40
CA MET A 215 17.42 -13.46 -20.63
C MET A 215 18.51 -12.47 -21.05
N GLU A 216 18.27 -11.17 -20.91
CA GLU A 216 19.29 -10.15 -21.16
C GLU A 216 20.48 -10.29 -20.19
N LEU A 217 20.18 -10.51 -18.90
CA LEU A 217 21.20 -10.72 -17.88
C LEU A 217 22.03 -11.99 -18.14
N THR A 218 21.38 -13.10 -18.53
CA THR A 218 22.09 -14.36 -18.84
C THR A 218 22.86 -14.28 -20.15
N HIS A 219 22.35 -13.54 -21.14
CA HIS A 219 23.10 -13.22 -22.36
C HIS A 219 24.35 -12.41 -22.04
N CYS A 220 24.26 -11.38 -21.20
CA CYS A 220 25.41 -10.62 -20.73
C CYS A 220 26.42 -11.53 -20.01
N ALA A 221 25.94 -12.40 -19.11
CA ALA A 221 26.79 -13.34 -18.39
C ALA A 221 27.59 -14.25 -19.31
N ARG A 222 27.00 -14.74 -20.41
CA ARG A 222 27.68 -15.61 -21.39
C ARG A 222 28.73 -14.88 -22.24
N ASN A 223 28.61 -13.57 -22.41
CA ASN A 223 29.46 -12.77 -23.30
C ASN A 223 30.54 -11.94 -22.58
N VAL A 224 30.61 -12.01 -21.25
CA VAL A 224 31.57 -11.29 -20.42
C VAL A 224 32.58 -12.29 -19.81
N THR A 225 33.82 -11.86 -19.59
CA THR A 225 34.83 -12.70 -18.93
C THR A 225 34.46 -12.98 -17.47
N LYS A 226 34.92 -14.12 -16.93
CA LYS A 226 34.64 -14.52 -15.53
C LYS A 226 35.09 -13.45 -14.53
N GLU A 227 36.23 -12.81 -14.80
CA GLU A 227 36.82 -11.76 -13.97
C GLU A 227 35.90 -10.53 -13.95
N ARG A 228 35.52 -10.03 -15.12
CA ARG A 228 34.65 -8.86 -15.23
C ARG A 228 33.25 -9.11 -14.66
N TRP A 229 32.73 -10.32 -14.82
CA TRP A 229 31.46 -10.71 -14.19
C TRP A 229 31.56 -10.69 -12.66
N SER A 230 32.61 -11.29 -12.10
CA SER A 230 32.82 -11.35 -10.66
C SER A 230 33.04 -9.97 -10.03
N GLU A 231 33.61 -9.02 -10.79
CA GLU A 231 33.72 -7.61 -10.38
C GLU A 231 32.36 -6.89 -10.40
N THR A 232 31.51 -7.18 -11.39
CA THR A 232 30.23 -6.45 -11.60
C THR A 232 29.10 -7.02 -10.74
N LEU A 233 29.02 -8.34 -10.63
CA LEU A 233 27.97 -9.08 -9.94
C LEU A 233 28.58 -10.21 -9.09
N PRO A 234 29.30 -9.87 -7.99
CA PRO A 234 29.98 -10.85 -7.14
C PRO A 234 29.02 -11.80 -6.39
N HIS A 235 27.71 -11.50 -6.39
CA HIS A 235 26.70 -12.20 -5.59
C HIS A 235 26.07 -13.42 -6.29
N ILE A 236 26.33 -13.63 -7.57
CA ILE A 236 25.88 -14.79 -8.34
C ILE A 236 26.90 -15.14 -9.41
N THR A 237 27.27 -16.42 -9.53
CA THR A 237 28.21 -16.85 -10.58
C THR A 237 27.51 -16.94 -11.94
N GLN A 238 28.26 -16.86 -13.04
CA GLN A 238 27.71 -17.05 -14.38
C GLN A 238 27.01 -18.41 -14.52
N GLU A 239 27.62 -19.47 -13.97
CA GLU A 239 27.06 -20.82 -13.99
C GLU A 239 25.77 -20.92 -13.17
N ALA A 240 25.74 -20.35 -11.95
CA ALA A 240 24.55 -20.33 -11.12
C ALA A 240 23.41 -19.56 -11.81
N LEU A 241 23.70 -18.42 -12.43
CA LEU A 241 22.70 -17.65 -13.17
C LEU A 241 22.12 -18.44 -14.36
N CYS A 242 22.95 -19.13 -15.14
CA CYS A 242 22.47 -19.98 -16.24
C CYS A 242 21.64 -21.17 -15.72
N ASN A 243 22.06 -21.82 -14.64
CA ASN A 243 21.30 -22.91 -14.03
C ASN A 243 19.95 -22.42 -13.49
N MET A 244 19.92 -21.21 -12.91
CA MET A 244 18.69 -20.59 -12.45
C MET A 244 17.75 -20.23 -13.59
N GLU A 245 18.26 -19.74 -14.73
CA GLU A 245 17.47 -19.49 -15.93
C GLU A 245 16.74 -20.78 -16.40
N GLU A 246 17.48 -21.88 -16.51
CA GLU A 246 16.93 -23.19 -16.92
C GLU A 246 15.92 -23.72 -15.89
N PHE A 247 16.24 -23.61 -14.60
CA PHE A 247 15.34 -24.00 -13.51
C PHE A 247 14.03 -23.20 -13.55
N ILE A 248 14.11 -21.88 -13.68
CA ILE A 248 12.94 -20.99 -13.74
C ILE A 248 12.08 -21.36 -14.94
N ALA A 249 12.68 -21.58 -16.12
CA ALA A 249 11.97 -21.98 -17.32
C ALA A 249 11.26 -23.34 -17.14
N GLU A 250 11.93 -24.31 -16.51
CA GLU A 250 11.35 -25.62 -16.21
C GLU A 250 10.16 -25.52 -15.24
N GLN A 251 10.33 -24.84 -14.09
CA GLN A 251 9.25 -24.71 -13.09
C GLN A 251 8.04 -23.96 -13.65
N THR A 252 8.29 -22.90 -14.40
CA THR A 252 7.24 -22.14 -15.09
C THR A 252 6.49 -23.04 -16.07
N SER A 253 7.19 -23.88 -16.82
CA SER A 253 6.55 -24.83 -17.75
C SER A 253 5.68 -25.88 -17.03
N LEU A 254 6.16 -26.41 -15.90
CA LEU A 254 5.43 -27.40 -15.10
C LEU A 254 4.18 -26.80 -14.45
N GLN A 255 4.31 -25.61 -13.86
CA GLN A 255 3.18 -24.89 -13.29
C GLN A 255 2.14 -24.54 -14.38
N LEU A 256 2.57 -24.22 -15.61
CA LEU A 256 1.66 -23.92 -16.73
C LEU A 256 0.78 -25.13 -17.06
N ILE A 257 1.37 -26.33 -17.07
CA ILE A 257 0.64 -27.58 -17.27
C ILE A 257 -0.38 -27.80 -16.13
N SER A 258 0.08 -27.69 -14.89
CA SER A 258 -0.73 -27.94 -13.69
C SER A 258 -1.93 -27.00 -13.61
N GLU A 259 -1.74 -25.72 -13.87
CA GLU A 259 -2.78 -24.71 -13.85
C GLU A 259 -3.88 -24.99 -14.89
N ILE A 260 -3.49 -25.37 -16.11
CA ILE A 260 -4.43 -25.68 -17.19
C ILE A 260 -5.24 -26.95 -16.87
N GLU A 261 -4.63 -27.93 -16.21
CA GLU A 261 -5.32 -29.14 -15.78
C GLU A 261 -6.32 -28.86 -14.67
N SER A 262 -5.96 -28.02 -13.71
CA SER A 262 -6.85 -27.54 -12.66
C SER A 262 -8.05 -26.77 -13.22
N GLN A 263 -7.84 -25.87 -14.18
CA GLN A 263 -8.92 -25.13 -14.85
C GLN A 263 -9.87 -26.03 -15.65
N ARG A 264 -9.36 -27.09 -16.30
CA ARG A 264 -10.19 -28.09 -16.99
C ARG A 264 -11.02 -28.94 -16.02
N ALA A 265 -10.46 -29.27 -14.86
CA ALA A 265 -11.17 -30.05 -13.83
C ALA A 265 -12.27 -29.24 -13.12
N SER A 266 -12.09 -27.93 -12.96
CA SER A 266 -13.03 -27.05 -12.26
C SER A 266 -14.16 -26.49 -13.14
N GLY A 267 -14.15 -26.75 -14.45
CA GLY A 267 -15.19 -26.29 -15.39
C GLY A 267 -15.32 -24.77 -15.51
N THR A 268 -14.39 -24.01 -14.93
CA THR A 268 -14.44 -22.54 -14.83
C THR A 268 -13.16 -21.97 -15.44
N LEU A 269 -13.27 -21.39 -16.64
CA LEU A 269 -12.19 -20.61 -17.27
C LEU A 269 -12.16 -19.21 -16.64
N SER A 270 -11.75 -19.15 -15.37
CA SER A 270 -11.51 -17.90 -14.65
C SER A 270 -10.02 -17.79 -14.39
N ALA A 271 -9.29 -17.21 -15.34
CA ALA A 271 -7.92 -16.77 -15.10
C ALA A 271 -8.00 -15.60 -14.11
N GLY A 272 -7.98 -15.90 -12.81
CA GLY A 272 -7.84 -14.88 -11.78
C GLY A 272 -6.39 -14.41 -11.71
N ILE A 273 -6.20 -13.15 -11.31
CA ILE A 273 -4.88 -12.54 -11.02
C ILE A 273 -4.08 -13.31 -9.95
N ASP A 274 -4.70 -14.25 -9.25
CA ASP A 274 -4.05 -15.18 -8.31
C ASP A 274 -3.48 -16.45 -8.99
N SER A 275 -3.58 -16.57 -10.33
CA SER A 275 -2.91 -17.63 -11.06
C SER A 275 -1.41 -17.34 -11.09
N PRO A 276 -0.54 -18.22 -10.55
CA PRO A 276 0.90 -17.96 -10.42
C PRO A 276 1.64 -17.74 -11.75
N LEU A 277 0.98 -18.00 -12.88
CA LEU A 277 1.53 -17.91 -14.23
C LEU A 277 0.63 -17.24 -15.28
N LEU A 278 -0.69 -17.17 -15.05
CA LEU A 278 -1.64 -16.70 -16.06
C LEU A 278 -2.10 -15.26 -15.80
N CYS A 279 -1.18 -14.30 -15.80
CA CYS A 279 -1.51 -12.89 -16.09
C CYS A 279 -1.85 -12.65 -17.59
N VAL A 280 -1.82 -13.70 -18.42
CA VAL A 280 -1.80 -13.58 -19.90
C VAL A 280 -3.19 -13.76 -20.53
N VAL A 281 -4.16 -14.34 -19.84
CA VAL A 281 -5.47 -14.64 -20.45
C VAL A 281 -6.54 -13.58 -20.15
N VAL A 282 -6.36 -12.74 -19.13
CA VAL A 282 -7.40 -11.76 -18.74
C VAL A 282 -7.48 -10.56 -19.69
N ALA A 283 -6.44 -10.28 -20.49
CA ALA A 283 -6.58 -9.26 -21.53
C ALA A 283 -7.49 -9.71 -22.71
N ASN A 284 -7.79 -11.01 -22.83
CA ASN A 284 -8.35 -11.58 -24.06
C ASN A 284 -9.88 -11.76 -24.08
N ASP A 285 -10.57 -11.85 -22.93
CA ASP A 285 -12.05 -11.97 -22.90
C ASP A 285 -12.77 -10.66 -22.54
N TYR A 286 -12.04 -9.67 -22.06
CA TYR A 286 -12.60 -8.50 -21.38
C TYR A 286 -12.86 -7.29 -22.29
N ALA A 287 -12.28 -7.25 -23.50
CA ALA A 287 -12.53 -6.19 -24.48
C ALA A 287 -13.49 -6.63 -25.60
N LYS A 288 -14.76 -6.93 -25.26
CA LYS A 288 -15.87 -6.85 -26.23
C LYS A 288 -16.25 -5.37 -26.47
N GLY A 289 -15.28 -4.58 -26.92
CA GLY A 289 -15.44 -3.17 -27.24
C GLY A 289 -14.56 -2.84 -28.44
N SER A 290 -15.22 -2.43 -29.52
CA SER A 290 -14.72 -2.11 -30.84
C SER A 290 -13.29 -1.56 -30.92
N ASP A 291 -12.39 -2.31 -31.57
CA ASP A 291 -11.41 -1.75 -32.51
C ASP A 291 -10.80 -2.85 -33.38
N ALA A 292 -11.03 -2.78 -34.70
CA ALA A 292 -10.72 -3.86 -35.65
C ALA A 292 -9.22 -4.04 -35.95
N LYS A 293 -8.35 -3.10 -35.54
CA LYS A 293 -6.89 -3.18 -35.80
C LYS A 293 -6.16 -4.13 -34.85
N ASN A 294 -6.64 -4.32 -33.62
CA ASN A 294 -6.04 -5.24 -32.64
C ASN A 294 -6.56 -6.69 -32.78
N GLY A 295 -7.50 -6.97 -33.69
CA GLY A 295 -8.16 -8.28 -33.82
C GLY A 295 -7.22 -9.39 -34.30
N VAL A 296 -6.25 -9.04 -35.15
CA VAL A 296 -5.29 -9.98 -35.73
C VAL A 296 -4.27 -10.42 -34.68
N GLU A 297 -3.67 -9.46 -33.95
CA GLU A 297 -2.73 -9.72 -32.85
C GLU A 297 -3.36 -10.56 -31.72
N ARG A 298 -4.63 -10.28 -31.38
CA ARG A 298 -5.42 -11.03 -30.37
C ARG A 298 -5.62 -12.52 -30.73
N GLY A 299 -5.95 -12.81 -31.99
CA GLY A 299 -6.08 -14.19 -32.47
C GLY A 299 -4.75 -14.94 -32.55
N LEU A 300 -3.67 -14.21 -32.86
CA LEU A 300 -2.31 -14.73 -32.92
C LEU A 300 -1.76 -15.10 -31.52
N MET A 301 -1.99 -14.27 -30.51
CA MET A 301 -1.48 -14.52 -29.14
C MET A 301 -2.19 -15.72 -28.48
N GLY A 302 -3.51 -15.85 -28.66
CA GLY A 302 -4.25 -17.04 -28.20
C GLY A 302 -3.81 -18.33 -28.92
N SER A 303 -3.47 -18.24 -30.21
CA SER A 303 -2.92 -19.35 -30.99
C SER A 303 -1.51 -19.74 -30.52
N ALA A 304 -0.65 -18.75 -30.26
CA ALA A 304 0.72 -18.95 -29.77
C ALA A 304 0.75 -19.58 -28.37
N PHE A 305 -0.07 -19.10 -27.44
CA PHE A 305 -0.22 -19.69 -26.12
C PHE A 305 -0.67 -21.15 -26.19
N MET A 306 -1.70 -21.44 -26.99
CA MET A 306 -2.18 -22.82 -27.16
C MET A 306 -1.13 -23.73 -27.82
N LYS A 307 -0.30 -23.19 -28.71
CA LYS A 307 0.84 -23.92 -29.30
C LYS A 307 1.89 -24.23 -28.23
N LEU A 308 2.29 -23.24 -27.43
CA LEU A 308 3.21 -23.41 -26.31
C LEU A 308 2.74 -24.53 -25.37
N VAL A 309 1.48 -24.47 -24.93
CA VAL A 309 0.90 -25.47 -24.03
C VAL A 309 0.97 -26.89 -24.60
N ARG A 310 0.64 -27.07 -25.89
CA ARG A 310 0.73 -28.39 -26.54
C ARG A 310 2.18 -28.88 -26.61
N THR A 311 3.10 -28.00 -26.97
CA THR A 311 4.53 -28.32 -27.06
C THR A 311 5.10 -28.74 -25.71
N VAL A 312 4.81 -27.97 -24.65
CA VAL A 312 5.26 -28.25 -23.29
C VAL A 312 4.70 -29.59 -22.79
N LYS A 313 3.41 -29.87 -22.99
CA LYS A 313 2.80 -31.16 -22.62
C LYS A 313 3.39 -32.35 -23.36
N GLU A 314 3.65 -32.21 -24.65
CA GLU A 314 4.27 -33.29 -25.42
C GLU A 314 5.70 -33.55 -24.95
N ARG A 315 6.49 -32.50 -24.69
CA ARG A 315 7.85 -32.63 -24.17
C ARG A 315 7.86 -33.26 -22.77
N GLU A 316 6.93 -32.89 -21.90
CA GLU A 316 6.77 -33.50 -20.58
C GLU A 316 6.50 -35.01 -20.71
N ARG A 317 5.57 -35.39 -21.58
CA ARG A 317 5.23 -36.79 -21.87
C ARG A 317 6.44 -37.58 -22.38
N LEU A 318 7.23 -37.00 -23.27
CA LEU A 318 8.43 -37.64 -23.84
C LEU A 318 9.61 -37.70 -22.88
N ARG A 319 9.68 -36.82 -21.87
CA ARG A 319 10.80 -36.72 -20.94
C ARG A 319 10.86 -37.89 -19.94
N CYS A 320 9.78 -38.63 -19.75
CA CYS A 320 9.69 -39.80 -18.85
C CYS A 320 10.33 -39.57 -17.47
N GLY A 321 10.14 -38.37 -16.88
CA GLY A 321 10.67 -38.03 -15.56
C GLY A 321 12.15 -37.59 -15.49
N LYS A 322 12.86 -37.45 -16.61
CA LYS A 322 14.19 -36.79 -16.62
C LYS A 322 14.07 -35.30 -16.22
N VAL A 323 15.16 -34.64 -15.85
CA VAL A 323 15.20 -33.20 -15.51
C VAL A 323 15.65 -32.38 -16.73
N GLY A 324 15.13 -31.17 -16.91
CA GLY A 324 15.54 -30.26 -17.99
C GLY A 324 14.39 -29.41 -18.56
N ALA A 325 14.69 -28.21 -19.06
CA ALA A 325 13.68 -27.24 -19.46
C ALA A 325 12.69 -27.79 -20.51
N LEU A 326 11.39 -27.77 -20.20
CA LEU A 326 10.33 -28.17 -21.13
C LEU A 326 10.08 -27.09 -22.20
N ALA A 327 10.35 -25.83 -21.87
CA ALA A 327 10.46 -24.72 -22.79
C ALA A 327 11.58 -23.80 -22.31
N SER A 328 12.21 -23.10 -23.24
CA SER A 328 13.09 -21.97 -22.92
C SER A 328 12.28 -20.74 -22.47
N LEU A 329 12.93 -19.77 -21.81
CA LEU A 329 12.28 -18.49 -21.50
C LEU A 329 11.81 -17.74 -22.76
N SER A 330 12.51 -17.88 -23.89
CA SER A 330 12.10 -17.31 -25.19
C SER A 330 10.79 -17.95 -25.66
N GLU A 331 10.70 -19.28 -25.66
CA GLU A 331 9.47 -20.00 -26.04
C GLU A 331 8.29 -19.64 -25.13
N LEU A 332 8.54 -19.47 -23.82
CA LEU A 332 7.54 -19.00 -22.85
C LEU A 332 7.05 -17.59 -23.20
N CYS A 333 7.97 -16.65 -23.49
CA CYS A 333 7.65 -15.28 -23.87
C CYS A 333 6.88 -15.20 -25.19
N GLU A 334 7.27 -15.99 -26.20
CA GLU A 334 6.57 -16.10 -27.49
C GLU A 334 5.15 -16.64 -27.32
N GLY A 335 4.93 -17.52 -26.35
CA GLY A 335 3.60 -17.98 -25.94
C GLY A 335 2.86 -17.01 -25.01
N GLY A 336 3.45 -15.87 -24.65
CA GLY A 336 2.84 -14.81 -23.85
C GLY A 336 3.17 -14.84 -22.36
N VAL A 337 3.84 -15.87 -21.86
CA VAL A 337 4.23 -15.96 -20.44
C VAL A 337 5.56 -15.22 -20.25
N THR A 338 5.52 -14.04 -19.64
CA THR A 338 6.68 -13.13 -19.56
C THR A 338 7.29 -13.01 -18.17
N ASN A 339 6.70 -13.65 -17.17
CA ASN A 339 7.14 -13.58 -15.79
C ASN A 339 6.57 -14.72 -14.94
N VAL A 340 7.12 -14.90 -13.74
CA VAL A 340 6.66 -15.86 -12.71
C VAL A 340 6.88 -15.28 -11.32
N PHE A 341 6.02 -15.61 -10.35
CA PHE A 341 6.23 -15.21 -8.95
C PHE A 341 7.37 -15.99 -8.29
N VAL A 342 8.18 -15.29 -7.50
CA VAL A 342 9.34 -15.87 -6.80
C VAL A 342 8.94 -16.91 -5.77
N ASP A 343 7.82 -16.71 -5.06
CA ASP A 343 7.31 -17.63 -4.03
C ASP A 343 7.09 -19.06 -4.56
N THR A 344 6.69 -19.20 -5.82
CA THR A 344 6.48 -20.48 -6.50
C THR A 344 7.78 -21.23 -6.81
N LEU A 345 8.92 -20.54 -6.74
CA LEU A 345 10.26 -21.04 -7.08
C LEU A 345 11.10 -21.38 -5.84
N LEU A 346 10.61 -21.02 -4.64
CA LEU A 346 11.33 -21.20 -3.39
C LEU A 346 11.56 -22.67 -3.07
N ARG A 347 12.72 -22.95 -2.47
CA ARG A 347 13.06 -24.29 -1.97
C ARG A 347 13.46 -24.23 -0.50
N PRO A 348 13.15 -25.26 0.31
CA PRO A 348 13.64 -25.32 1.68
C PRO A 348 15.16 -25.53 1.75
N LEU A 349 15.71 -26.31 0.83
CA LEU A 349 17.14 -26.57 0.68
C LEU A 349 17.49 -26.78 -0.81
N PRO A 350 18.74 -26.48 -1.24
CA PRO A 350 19.81 -25.84 -0.46
C PRO A 350 19.54 -24.33 -0.23
N LEU A 351 20.13 -23.74 0.83
CA LEU A 351 19.92 -22.32 1.15
C LEU A 351 20.46 -21.36 0.08
N SER A 352 21.49 -21.77 -0.67
CA SER A 352 22.07 -20.99 -1.77
C SER A 352 21.04 -20.66 -2.85
N HIS A 353 20.11 -21.58 -3.11
CA HIS A 353 19.04 -21.41 -4.10
C HIS A 353 18.20 -20.15 -3.87
N ASN A 354 17.76 -19.94 -2.63
CA ASN A 354 16.95 -18.76 -2.29
C ASN A 354 17.77 -17.47 -2.31
N ARG A 355 19.08 -17.53 -2.02
CA ARG A 355 19.98 -16.38 -2.18
C ARG A 355 20.18 -16.01 -3.65
N GLU A 356 20.30 -17.00 -4.54
CA GLU A 356 20.37 -16.78 -5.99
C GLU A 356 19.06 -16.21 -6.53
N LEU A 357 17.91 -16.74 -6.10
CA LEU A 357 16.59 -16.15 -6.39
C LEU A 357 16.47 -14.72 -5.89
N PHE A 358 16.98 -14.43 -4.69
CA PHE A 358 16.99 -13.08 -4.16
C PHE A 358 17.78 -12.13 -5.07
N VAL A 359 18.99 -12.51 -5.49
CA VAL A 359 19.80 -11.72 -6.44
C VAL A 359 19.04 -11.47 -7.74
N ILE A 360 18.44 -12.51 -8.32
CA ILE A 360 17.64 -12.39 -9.55
C ILE A 360 16.42 -11.49 -9.32
N SER A 361 15.77 -11.56 -8.16
CA SER A 361 14.62 -10.71 -7.82
C SER A 361 14.99 -9.25 -7.57
N GLU A 362 16.24 -8.95 -7.20
CA GLU A 362 16.74 -7.57 -7.07
C GLU A 362 17.07 -6.97 -8.44
N LEU A 363 17.57 -7.78 -9.38
CA LEU A 363 18.01 -7.33 -10.71
C LEU A 363 16.89 -7.34 -11.76
N CYS A 364 16.05 -8.38 -11.74
CA CYS A 364 15.03 -8.68 -12.74
C CYS A 364 13.62 -8.67 -12.15
N GLY A 365 13.45 -8.17 -10.93
CA GLY A 365 12.17 -8.18 -10.22
C GLY A 365 11.18 -7.13 -10.70
N LEU A 366 9.92 -7.54 -10.78
CA LEU A 366 8.75 -6.70 -10.94
C LEU A 366 7.94 -6.69 -9.64
N PRO A 367 7.17 -5.63 -9.36
CA PRO A 367 6.22 -5.66 -8.27
C PRO A 367 5.15 -6.77 -8.47
N PRO A 368 4.51 -7.25 -7.39
CA PRO A 368 3.46 -8.27 -7.45
C PRO A 368 2.26 -7.86 -8.32
N HIS A 369 1.99 -6.55 -8.40
CA HIS A 369 0.84 -6.03 -9.13
C HIS A 369 1.11 -5.87 -10.63
N GLU A 370 0.04 -5.82 -11.43
CA GLU A 370 0.09 -5.77 -12.88
C GLU A 370 0.80 -4.53 -13.44
N GLU A 371 1.39 -4.69 -14.63
CA GLU A 371 2.13 -3.64 -15.33
C GLU A 371 1.27 -2.42 -15.65
N LEU A 372 -0.03 -2.61 -15.94
CA LEU A 372 -0.98 -1.52 -16.15
C LEU A 372 -1.10 -0.61 -14.92
N SER A 373 -1.11 -1.18 -13.71
CA SER A 373 -1.15 -0.40 -12.46
C SER A 373 0.16 0.39 -12.27
N VAL A 374 1.31 -0.23 -12.57
CA VAL A 374 2.63 0.43 -12.49
C VAL A 374 2.73 1.58 -13.49
N ASN A 375 2.30 1.36 -14.73
CA ASN A 375 2.31 2.39 -15.78
C ASN A 375 1.37 3.54 -15.46
N PHE A 376 0.19 3.26 -14.90
CA PHE A 376 -0.69 4.29 -14.36
C PHE A 376 0.03 5.14 -13.30
N MET A 377 0.69 4.52 -12.31
CA MET A 377 1.44 5.25 -11.28
C MET A 377 2.53 6.14 -11.87
N LYS A 378 3.32 5.65 -12.84
CA LYS A 378 4.33 6.47 -13.54
C LYS A 378 3.71 7.72 -14.18
N GLN A 379 2.61 7.55 -14.91
CA GLN A 379 1.91 8.66 -15.56
C GLN A 379 1.29 9.62 -14.55
N LEU A 380 0.68 9.10 -13.49
CA LEU A 380 0.08 9.91 -12.42
C LEU A 380 1.12 10.82 -11.78
N LEU A 381 2.28 10.27 -11.39
CA LEU A 381 3.37 11.01 -10.78
C LEU A 381 3.95 12.07 -11.72
N ALA A 382 4.15 11.71 -13.00
CA ALA A 382 4.68 12.61 -14.01
C ALA A 382 3.73 13.78 -14.30
N ASP A 383 2.47 13.49 -14.62
CA ASP A 383 1.50 14.50 -15.10
C ASP A 383 1.08 15.48 -14.00
N LEU A 384 1.00 15.01 -12.75
CA LEU A 384 0.67 15.87 -11.61
C LEU A 384 1.92 16.44 -10.92
N ASN A 385 3.12 16.04 -11.32
CA ASN A 385 4.40 16.37 -10.67
C ASN A 385 4.36 16.04 -9.16
N LEU A 386 3.88 14.85 -8.84
CA LEU A 386 3.82 14.32 -7.48
C LEU A 386 5.10 13.53 -7.17
N CYS A 387 5.49 13.53 -5.92
CA CYS A 387 6.61 12.76 -5.39
C CYS A 387 6.15 11.93 -4.20
N ASP A 388 6.65 10.71 -4.11
CA ASP A 388 6.42 9.86 -2.93
C ASP A 388 7.17 10.42 -1.73
N ALA A 389 6.44 10.79 -0.67
CA ALA A 389 7.02 11.39 0.53
C ALA A 389 8.06 10.49 1.20
N MET A 390 7.89 9.17 1.12
CA MET A 390 8.82 8.21 1.72
C MET A 390 10.14 8.10 0.94
N LEU A 391 10.11 8.42 -0.36
CA LEU A 391 11.28 8.38 -1.24
C LEU A 391 11.92 9.76 -1.48
N HIS A 392 11.31 10.83 -0.94
CA HIS A 392 11.88 12.17 -1.01
C HIS A 392 13.23 12.24 -0.29
N ARG A 393 14.18 12.93 -0.91
CA ARG A 393 15.56 13.12 -0.43
C ARG A 393 15.88 14.61 -0.45
N SER A 394 16.55 15.11 0.59
CA SER A 394 17.08 16.48 0.60
C SER A 394 18.22 16.61 -0.42
N GLU A 395 18.32 17.78 -1.04
CA GLU A 395 19.41 18.11 -1.97
C GLU A 395 20.74 18.35 -1.23
N ASP A 396 20.67 18.72 0.05
CA ASP A 396 21.84 19.13 0.87
C ASP A 396 22.64 17.96 1.48
N GLU A 397 22.14 16.72 1.37
CA GLU A 397 22.83 15.55 1.89
C GLU A 397 23.58 14.83 0.75
N GLY A 398 24.92 14.89 0.79
CA GLY A 398 25.79 14.15 -0.14
C GLY A 398 25.40 12.67 -0.23
N GLU A 399 25.64 12.04 -1.38
CA GLU A 399 25.16 10.69 -1.71
C GLU A 399 25.46 9.60 -0.65
N LYS A 400 26.48 9.80 0.18
CA LYS A 400 26.95 8.82 1.17
C LYS A 400 26.12 8.74 2.47
N ASN A 401 25.20 9.68 2.74
CA ASN A 401 24.45 9.74 4.01
C ASN A 401 22.92 9.56 3.88
N LYS A 402 22.42 9.09 2.72
CA LYS A 402 20.97 9.04 2.46
C LYS A 402 20.30 7.85 3.16
N PHE A 403 19.48 8.13 4.17
CA PHE A 403 18.66 7.11 4.84
C PHE A 403 17.57 6.58 3.91
N SER A 404 17.33 5.27 3.96
CA SER A 404 16.17 4.62 3.34
C SER A 404 15.52 3.70 4.38
N CYS A 405 14.19 3.77 4.49
CA CYS A 405 13.45 2.91 5.40
C CYS A 405 13.55 1.45 4.92
N PRO A 406 14.21 0.54 5.67
CA PRO A 406 14.34 -0.85 5.25
C PRO A 406 12.98 -1.53 5.26
N CYS A 407 12.70 -2.38 4.26
CA CYS A 407 11.45 -3.15 4.12
C CYS A 407 10.18 -2.32 4.42
N PRO A 408 9.82 -1.32 3.60
CA PRO A 408 8.84 -0.28 3.95
C PRO A 408 7.37 -0.76 3.84
N TYR A 409 7.09 -2.01 4.19
CA TYR A 409 5.77 -2.62 4.00
C TYR A 409 4.74 -2.01 4.95
N THR A 410 3.51 -1.93 4.48
CA THR A 410 2.38 -1.35 5.21
C THR A 410 1.25 -2.34 5.42
N CYS A 411 1.22 -3.46 4.71
CA CYS A 411 0.19 -4.48 4.78
C CYS A 411 0.81 -5.89 4.83
N TRP A 412 0.24 -6.76 5.68
CA TRP A 412 0.61 -8.17 5.79
C TRP A 412 -0.62 -9.05 5.81
N ASP A 413 -0.48 -10.28 5.30
CA ASP A 413 -1.52 -11.28 5.42
C ASP A 413 -1.61 -11.81 6.86
N GLN A 414 -2.59 -11.28 7.60
CA GLN A 414 -2.84 -11.65 8.98
C GLN A 414 -3.28 -13.11 9.14
N SER A 415 -4.02 -13.66 8.18
CA SER A 415 -4.51 -15.06 8.24
C SER A 415 -3.37 -16.07 8.21
N ARG A 416 -2.26 -15.70 7.57
CA ARG A 416 -1.02 -16.47 7.49
C ARG A 416 0.08 -15.97 8.44
N ASN A 417 -0.26 -15.09 9.38
CA ASN A 417 0.68 -14.48 10.33
C ASN A 417 1.90 -13.82 9.67
N LYS A 418 1.80 -13.30 8.44
CA LYS A 418 2.98 -12.90 7.64
C LYS A 418 3.77 -11.71 8.18
N ARG A 419 3.21 -10.93 9.10
CA ARG A 419 3.94 -9.89 9.83
C ARG A 419 5.14 -10.44 10.62
N VAL A 420 5.06 -11.67 11.14
CA VAL A 420 6.15 -12.27 11.95
C VAL A 420 7.38 -12.68 11.14
N ALA A 421 7.24 -12.78 9.82
CA ALA A 421 8.35 -12.97 8.90
C ALA A 421 8.68 -11.68 8.12
N ASN A 422 7.96 -10.58 8.40
CA ASN A 422 7.95 -9.35 7.63
C ASN A 422 7.73 -9.57 6.12
N GLU A 423 6.93 -10.55 5.75
CA GLU A 423 6.56 -10.82 4.35
C GLU A 423 5.32 -9.99 3.99
N GLY A 424 5.54 -8.75 3.56
CA GLY A 424 4.47 -7.78 3.31
C GLY A 424 4.63 -6.99 2.02
N THR A 425 3.67 -6.09 1.80
CA THR A 425 3.68 -5.12 0.69
C THR A 425 3.40 -3.71 1.20
N ARG A 426 3.97 -2.71 0.52
CA ARG A 426 3.63 -1.29 0.68
C ARG A 426 2.59 -0.95 -0.37
N ILE A 427 1.39 -0.66 0.12
CA ILE A 427 0.23 -0.26 -0.71
C ILE A 427 -0.37 1.07 -0.26
N ASP A 428 0.08 1.59 0.88
CA ASP A 428 -0.26 2.92 1.37
C ASP A 428 0.81 3.92 0.90
N TYR A 429 0.38 5.05 0.33
CA TYR A 429 1.27 6.11 -0.17
C TYR A 429 0.83 7.49 0.30
N ILE A 430 1.80 8.40 0.49
CA ILE A 430 1.59 9.84 0.58
C ILE A 430 2.33 10.47 -0.60
N LEU A 431 1.56 10.87 -1.61
CA LEU A 431 2.08 11.51 -2.82
C LEU A 431 1.88 13.03 -2.71
N VAL A 432 2.96 13.77 -2.81
CA VAL A 432 3.03 15.21 -2.51
C VAL A 432 3.42 15.98 -3.75
N ASP A 433 2.70 17.05 -4.06
CA ASP A 433 3.06 17.98 -5.12
C ASP A 433 4.45 18.57 -4.88
N ARG A 434 5.28 18.62 -5.93
CA ARG A 434 6.67 19.13 -5.87
C ARG A 434 6.79 20.48 -5.16
N GLN A 435 5.77 21.34 -5.25
CA GLN A 435 5.76 22.65 -4.59
C GLN A 435 5.85 22.60 -3.06
N LEU A 436 5.49 21.48 -2.44
CA LEU A 436 5.55 21.32 -0.98
C LEU A 436 6.85 20.65 -0.50
N LEU A 437 7.71 20.15 -1.40
CA LEU A 437 8.88 19.36 -1.02
C LEU A 437 9.91 20.13 -0.20
N SER A 438 10.03 21.45 -0.41
CA SER A 438 10.93 22.29 0.40
C SER A 438 10.55 22.32 1.88
N THR A 439 9.30 21.99 2.21
CA THR A 439 8.81 21.88 3.59
C THR A 439 8.76 20.44 4.08
N LEU A 440 8.74 19.46 3.19
CA LEU A 440 8.70 18.05 3.55
C LEU A 440 10.04 17.63 4.16
N VAL A 441 10.01 17.14 5.40
CA VAL A 441 11.20 16.53 6.01
C VAL A 441 11.40 15.14 5.39
N PRO A 442 12.59 14.82 4.83
CA PRO A 442 12.87 13.49 4.31
C PRO A 442 12.68 12.39 5.35
N CYS A 443 12.52 11.16 4.90
CA CYS A 443 12.50 10.00 5.79
C CYS A 443 13.84 9.89 6.54
N GLN A 444 13.79 9.72 7.86
CA GLN A 444 14.96 9.66 8.75
C GLN A 444 14.92 8.42 9.65
N ALA A 445 16.06 8.09 10.26
CA ALA A 445 16.18 6.98 11.22
C ALA A 445 15.50 7.31 12.56
N THR A 446 14.16 7.22 12.61
CA THR A 446 13.35 7.39 13.82
C THR A 446 12.93 6.04 14.38
N GLU A 447 12.49 5.97 15.63
CA GLU A 447 11.98 4.71 16.23
C GLU A 447 10.81 4.10 15.43
N ASN A 448 10.02 4.91 14.73
CA ASN A 448 8.98 4.42 13.83
C ASN A 448 9.57 3.80 12.53
N ASN A 449 10.69 4.31 12.03
CA ASN A 449 11.28 3.88 10.76
C ASN A 449 12.33 2.77 10.92
N ILE A 450 13.03 2.69 12.05
CA ILE A 450 14.05 1.65 12.34
C ILE A 450 13.69 0.73 13.51
N GLY A 451 12.56 0.97 14.17
CA GLY A 451 12.20 0.25 15.38
C GLY A 451 12.87 0.81 16.63
N VAL A 452 12.45 0.30 17.78
CA VAL A 452 13.01 0.68 19.08
C VAL A 452 14.36 -0.04 19.24
N SER A 453 15.39 0.61 19.80
CA SER A 453 16.55 -0.13 20.28
C SER A 453 16.14 -0.92 21.54
N SER A 454 16.33 -2.24 21.57
CA SER A 454 16.00 -3.07 22.74
C SER A 454 16.54 -2.44 24.03
N PRO A 455 15.77 -2.41 25.14
CA PRO A 455 16.40 -2.15 26.44
C PRO A 455 17.43 -3.25 26.73
N PRO A 456 18.50 -2.99 27.52
CA PRO A 456 19.67 -3.88 27.61
C PRO A 456 19.44 -5.32 28.14
N ASN A 457 18.21 -5.74 28.46
CA ASN A 457 17.93 -6.98 29.19
C ASN A 457 16.93 -7.92 28.52
N ALA A 458 17.11 -8.22 27.23
CA ALA A 458 16.35 -9.28 26.54
C ALA A 458 17.28 -10.27 25.81
N ARG A 459 18.23 -10.88 26.52
CA ARG A 459 19.00 -12.04 26.04
C ARG A 459 18.33 -13.40 26.33
N SER A 460 17.03 -13.43 26.68
CA SER A 460 16.34 -14.64 27.08
C SER A 460 15.11 -14.97 26.22
N ALA A 461 15.27 -15.02 24.89
CA ALA A 461 14.25 -15.57 23.99
C ALA A 461 14.81 -16.23 22.71
N GLN A 462 16.08 -16.65 22.72
CA GLN A 462 16.68 -17.37 21.59
C GLN A 462 17.53 -18.54 22.12
N LYS A 463 16.84 -19.58 22.62
CA LYS A 463 17.43 -20.91 22.89
C LYS A 463 16.39 -22.02 22.70
N VAL A 464 15.91 -22.14 21.48
CA VAL A 464 15.39 -23.37 20.85
C VAL A 464 15.75 -23.16 19.38
N SER A 465 16.71 -23.80 18.73
CA SER A 465 17.27 -25.15 18.81
C SER A 465 18.70 -25.11 18.23
N ASN A 466 19.66 -25.75 18.89
CA ASN A 466 20.82 -26.44 18.28
C ASN A 466 21.71 -26.92 19.41
N SER A 467 21.48 -28.16 19.84
CA SER A 467 22.43 -28.92 20.66
C SER A 467 23.39 -29.64 19.72
N CYS A 468 24.69 -29.32 19.80
CA CYS A 468 25.82 -30.22 19.53
C CYS A 468 27.14 -29.47 19.80
N GLY A 469 27.99 -30.01 20.69
CA GLY A 469 29.45 -29.80 20.67
C GLY A 469 30.05 -28.85 21.70
N GLU A 470 30.75 -29.44 22.68
CA GLU A 470 31.62 -28.81 23.67
C GLU A 470 32.93 -28.27 23.07
N HIS A 471 33.47 -27.15 23.57
CA HIS A 471 34.80 -27.06 24.20
C HIS A 471 35.19 -25.62 24.63
N ASP A 472 35.95 -25.59 25.73
CA ASP A 472 36.47 -24.46 26.53
C ASP A 472 37.33 -23.41 25.81
N GLY A 473 37.36 -22.20 26.39
CA GLY A 473 38.43 -21.22 26.13
C GLY A 473 38.13 -19.80 26.64
N THR A 474 38.53 -19.51 27.87
CA THR A 474 38.47 -18.20 28.54
C THR A 474 39.38 -17.13 27.90
N ALA A 475 38.88 -15.91 27.66
CA ALA A 475 39.67 -14.67 27.76
C ALA A 475 38.76 -13.42 27.84
N SER A 476 38.92 -12.67 28.93
CA SER A 476 38.29 -11.38 29.23
C SER A 476 38.96 -10.26 28.43
N GLY A 477 38.17 -9.41 27.76
CA GLY A 477 38.63 -8.21 27.07
C GLY A 477 37.56 -7.12 27.10
N HIS A 478 37.77 -6.12 27.95
CA HIS A 478 37.00 -4.88 28.03
C HIS A 478 37.05 -4.12 26.70
N LEU A 479 35.90 -3.88 26.06
CA LEU A 479 35.75 -2.92 24.97
C LEU A 479 34.47 -2.10 25.19
N GLN A 480 34.64 -0.78 25.28
CA GLN A 480 33.56 0.19 25.36
C GLN A 480 32.80 0.27 24.02
N PRO A 481 31.49 0.55 24.01
CA PRO A 481 30.75 0.70 22.76
C PRO A 481 30.84 2.13 22.24
N SER A 482 31.69 2.34 21.25
CA SER A 482 31.59 3.47 20.32
C SER A 482 31.34 2.92 18.91
N SER A 483 30.11 3.02 18.42
CA SER A 483 29.87 2.98 16.97
C SER A 483 28.49 3.51 16.63
N THR A 484 28.48 4.71 16.07
CA THR A 484 27.51 5.14 15.06
C THR A 484 27.48 4.11 13.91
N PRO A 485 26.32 3.64 13.44
CA PRO A 485 26.26 2.72 12.32
C PRO A 485 26.45 3.48 11.00
N SER A 486 27.71 3.67 10.62
CA SER A 486 28.09 3.92 9.22
C SER A 486 28.18 2.56 8.52
N SER A 487 27.05 1.97 8.13
CA SER A 487 27.04 0.73 7.36
C SER A 487 26.85 1.03 5.86
N THR A 488 27.89 0.81 5.06
CA THR A 488 27.67 0.47 3.66
C THR A 488 26.86 -0.83 3.65
N ALA A 489 25.58 -0.76 3.29
CA ALA A 489 24.68 -1.91 3.32
C ALA A 489 25.23 -3.04 2.44
N SER A 490 25.32 -4.26 2.97
CA SER A 490 25.67 -5.41 2.14
C SER A 490 24.48 -5.76 1.25
N PHE A 491 24.74 -6.36 0.09
CA PHE A 491 23.70 -6.70 -0.88
C PHE A 491 22.57 -7.56 -0.30
N PHE A 492 22.88 -8.43 0.66
CA PHE A 492 21.92 -9.34 1.29
C PHE A 492 21.29 -8.79 2.58
N ASP A 493 21.45 -7.50 2.87
CA ASP A 493 20.95 -6.90 4.11
C ASP A 493 19.42 -7.04 4.27
N ASP A 494 18.68 -6.94 3.17
CA ASP A 494 17.21 -7.13 3.14
C ASP A 494 16.79 -8.60 3.11
N PHE A 495 17.71 -9.53 2.85
CA PHE A 495 17.44 -10.98 2.78
C PHE A 495 17.65 -11.65 4.14
N ASP A 496 18.86 -11.57 4.69
CA ASP A 496 19.22 -12.20 5.97
C ASP A 496 20.17 -11.34 6.83
N GLY A 497 20.35 -10.07 6.49
CA GLY A 497 21.24 -9.17 7.19
C GLY A 497 20.57 -8.17 8.14
N PRO A 498 21.26 -7.05 8.45
CA PRO A 498 20.80 -6.07 9.43
C PRO A 498 19.48 -5.39 9.08
N SER A 499 19.22 -5.08 7.80
CA SER A 499 17.96 -4.46 7.39
C SER A 499 16.76 -5.36 7.64
N TYR A 500 16.87 -6.66 7.32
CA TYR A 500 15.84 -7.66 7.64
C TYR A 500 15.57 -7.72 9.15
N THR A 501 16.63 -7.82 9.95
CA THR A 501 16.52 -7.90 11.42
C THR A 501 15.91 -6.63 12.02
N THR A 502 16.33 -5.47 11.53
CA THR A 502 15.82 -4.14 11.94
C THR A 502 14.35 -4.02 11.59
N ALA A 503 13.95 -4.41 10.38
CA ALA A 503 12.58 -4.37 9.95
C ALA A 503 11.69 -5.33 10.76
N LEU A 504 12.18 -6.53 11.07
CA LEU A 504 11.47 -7.48 11.93
C LEU A 504 11.28 -6.94 13.35
N GLY A 505 12.35 -6.38 13.93
CA GLY A 505 12.31 -5.71 15.23
C GLY A 505 11.30 -4.55 15.24
N ARG A 506 11.24 -3.75 14.18
CA ARG A 506 10.27 -2.67 14.02
C ARG A 506 8.82 -3.18 13.97
N VAL A 507 8.48 -4.11 13.07
CA VAL A 507 7.08 -4.53 12.84
C VAL A 507 6.50 -5.35 13.99
N LEU A 508 7.36 -5.98 14.79
CA LEU A 508 6.99 -6.70 16.02
C LEU A 508 7.24 -5.87 17.29
N ALA A 509 7.74 -4.64 17.16
CA ALA A 509 8.18 -3.81 18.26
C ALA A 509 9.08 -4.58 19.27
N ASN A 510 10.09 -5.28 18.75
CA ASN A 510 11.00 -6.20 19.45
C ASN A 510 10.27 -7.25 20.31
N GLY A 511 9.17 -7.79 19.78
CA GLY A 511 8.34 -8.79 20.44
C GLY A 511 7.27 -8.22 21.36
N ALA A 512 7.15 -6.89 21.50
CA ALA A 512 6.07 -6.27 22.26
C ALA A 512 4.70 -6.43 21.55
N TYR A 513 4.69 -6.61 20.22
CA TYR A 513 3.50 -6.95 19.46
C TYR A 513 3.41 -8.48 19.29
N PRO A 514 2.44 -9.14 19.93
CA PRO A 514 2.34 -10.60 19.92
C PRO A 514 1.86 -11.13 18.56
N MET A 515 2.32 -12.34 18.24
CA MET A 515 1.80 -13.17 17.14
C MET A 515 0.41 -13.72 17.50
N ALA A 516 -0.45 -13.93 16.49
CA ALA A 516 -1.69 -14.66 16.69
C ALA A 516 -1.39 -16.16 16.86
N PRO A 517 -1.86 -16.82 17.93
CA PRO A 517 -1.76 -18.27 18.05
C PRO A 517 -2.50 -18.98 16.92
N MET A 518 -2.01 -20.15 16.52
CA MET A 518 -2.61 -20.97 15.45
C MET A 518 -3.83 -21.78 15.91
N ASP A 519 -4.37 -21.49 17.10
CA ASP A 519 -5.50 -22.19 17.74
C ASP A 519 -6.86 -21.49 17.50
N GLY A 520 -6.87 -20.40 16.74
CA GLY A 520 -8.09 -19.63 16.44
C GLY A 520 -8.53 -18.66 17.53
N SER A 521 -7.77 -18.49 18.62
CA SER A 521 -8.07 -17.53 19.70
C SER A 521 -7.94 -16.06 19.30
N GLY A 522 -7.33 -15.78 18.14
CA GLY A 522 -7.08 -14.42 17.64
C GLY A 522 -5.86 -13.77 18.29
N LEU A 523 -5.64 -12.48 18.01
CA LEU A 523 -4.49 -11.77 18.57
C LEU A 523 -4.64 -11.55 20.09
N PRO A 524 -3.61 -11.82 20.89
CA PRO A 524 -3.62 -11.49 22.31
C PRO A 524 -3.73 -9.97 22.52
N PRO A 525 -4.30 -9.52 23.66
CA PRO A 525 -4.38 -8.09 23.97
C PRO A 525 -2.98 -7.48 24.17
N LEU A 526 -2.84 -6.20 23.84
CA LEU A 526 -1.63 -5.43 24.12
C LEU A 526 -1.42 -5.28 25.63
N LYS A 527 -0.17 -5.40 26.09
CA LYS A 527 0.18 -5.28 27.52
C LYS A 527 1.06 -4.04 27.77
N GLY A 528 0.76 -3.32 28.85
CA GLY A 528 1.61 -2.25 29.38
C GLY A 528 1.92 -1.15 28.36
N GLU A 529 3.20 -0.82 28.23
CA GLU A 529 3.71 0.26 27.38
C GLU A 529 3.70 -0.06 25.87
N ALA A 530 3.38 -1.30 25.47
CA ALA A 530 3.41 -1.71 24.06
C ALA A 530 2.52 -0.83 23.17
N LYS A 531 1.35 -0.41 23.66
CA LYS A 531 0.42 0.49 22.96
C LYS A 531 1.00 1.87 22.64
N PHE A 532 2.01 2.33 23.37
CA PHE A 532 2.63 3.64 23.16
C PHE A 532 3.81 3.61 22.17
N LEU A 533 4.29 2.43 21.77
CA LEU A 533 5.46 2.31 20.89
C LEU A 533 5.22 2.94 19.51
N GLN A 534 3.99 2.89 19.00
CA GLN A 534 3.60 3.52 17.73
C GLN A 534 3.83 5.04 17.67
N PHE A 535 3.94 5.73 18.82
CA PHE A 535 4.13 7.19 18.86
C PHE A 535 5.61 7.61 18.94
N ARG A 536 6.53 6.68 19.21
CA ARG A 536 7.93 7.02 19.44
C ARG A 536 8.61 7.44 18.14
N GLY A 537 9.44 8.48 18.21
CA GLY A 537 10.07 9.06 17.04
C GLY A 537 9.13 9.86 16.13
N LEU A 538 7.87 10.11 16.54
CA LEU A 538 7.00 11.09 15.88
C LEU A 538 7.25 12.51 16.41
N PRO A 539 7.07 13.55 15.58
CA PRO A 539 6.66 13.50 14.17
C PRO A 539 7.81 13.09 13.25
N SER A 540 7.51 12.34 12.19
CA SER A 540 8.48 11.91 11.18
C SER A 540 7.85 11.71 9.82
N THR A 541 8.63 11.62 8.76
CA THR A 541 8.16 11.10 7.47
C THR A 541 8.54 9.63 7.37
N GLY A 542 7.62 8.77 6.91
CA GLY A 542 7.85 7.33 6.78
C GLY A 542 6.67 6.51 7.30
N LEU A 543 6.95 5.55 8.17
CA LEU A 543 5.95 4.62 8.70
C LEU A 543 5.30 5.16 9.99
N PHE A 544 4.05 4.75 10.24
CA PHE A 544 3.37 4.86 11.52
C PHE A 544 3.01 3.43 11.97
N VAL A 545 3.91 2.81 12.72
CA VAL A 545 3.88 1.36 13.00
C VAL A 545 2.90 1.05 14.13
N SER A 546 1.63 0.92 13.76
CA SER A 546 0.56 0.54 14.69
C SER A 546 0.61 -0.94 15.08
N PRO A 547 0.13 -1.27 16.30
CA PRO A 547 -0.07 -2.66 16.72
C PRO A 547 -0.99 -3.46 15.79
N PRO A 548 -0.70 -4.76 15.56
CA PRO A 548 -1.51 -5.61 14.69
C PRO A 548 -2.94 -5.85 15.22
N GLN A 549 -3.20 -5.58 16.50
CA GLN A 549 -4.54 -5.63 17.10
C GLN A 549 -5.48 -4.57 16.52
N TYR A 550 -4.93 -3.45 16.05
CA TYR A 550 -5.73 -2.33 15.57
C TYR A 550 -6.04 -2.44 14.08
N SER A 551 -5.13 -3.01 13.30
CA SER A 551 -5.28 -3.30 11.87
C SER A 551 -4.15 -4.22 11.40
N ASP A 552 -4.43 -5.01 10.35
CA ASP A 552 -3.45 -5.72 9.54
C ASP A 552 -2.54 -4.78 8.72
N HIS A 553 -2.95 -3.52 8.55
CA HIS A 553 -2.12 -2.44 8.04
C HIS A 553 -1.44 -1.66 9.17
N CYS A 554 -0.24 -1.15 8.89
CA CYS A 554 0.30 0.00 9.61
C CYS A 554 0.08 1.28 8.81
N GLY A 555 0.05 2.42 9.49
CA GLY A 555 -0.06 3.70 8.82
C GLY A 555 1.26 4.15 8.19
N ILE A 556 1.18 5.27 7.49
CA ILE A 556 2.30 6.06 7.01
C ILE A 556 2.10 7.51 7.40
N CYS A 557 3.18 8.27 7.47
CA CYS A 557 3.12 9.66 7.90
C CYS A 557 4.08 10.56 7.14
N ALA A 558 3.76 11.85 7.10
CA ALA A 558 4.56 12.89 6.47
C ALA A 558 4.63 14.12 7.37
N TYR A 559 5.85 14.57 7.64
CA TYR A 559 6.11 15.76 8.45
C TYR A 559 6.58 16.91 7.58
N PHE A 560 5.87 18.04 7.68
CA PHE A 560 6.15 19.26 6.94
C PHE A 560 6.63 20.34 7.93
N LYS A 561 7.93 20.63 7.90
CA LYS A 561 8.57 21.65 8.72
C LYS A 561 8.28 23.04 8.14
N GLY A 562 7.84 23.96 9.00
CA GLY A 562 7.51 25.34 8.61
C GLY A 562 6.16 25.51 7.89
N LEU A 563 5.53 24.44 7.42
CA LEU A 563 4.19 24.51 6.85
C LEU A 563 3.13 24.67 7.95
N SER A 564 2.54 25.86 8.01
CA SER A 564 1.47 26.22 8.95
C SER A 564 0.15 26.37 8.20
N LEU A 565 -0.94 25.88 8.80
CA LEU A 565 -2.28 26.01 8.24
C LEU A 565 -3.01 27.16 8.91
N GLU A 566 -3.44 28.15 8.14
CA GLU A 566 -4.32 29.21 8.59
C GLU A 566 -5.72 28.68 8.94
N ASN A 567 -6.34 29.29 9.95
CA ASN A 567 -7.72 29.00 10.32
C ASN A 567 -8.68 29.43 9.20
N ALA A 568 -9.73 28.65 9.00
CA ALA A 568 -10.81 28.97 8.08
C ALA A 568 -11.50 30.28 8.53
N PRO A 569 -11.76 31.23 7.61
CA PRO A 569 -12.37 32.52 7.93
C PRO A 569 -13.85 32.41 8.33
N GLY A 570 -14.43 31.21 8.29
CA GLY A 570 -15.83 30.95 8.60
C GLY A 570 -16.09 29.45 8.82
N LYS A 571 -17.36 29.06 8.77
CA LYS A 571 -17.76 27.65 8.84
C LYS A 571 -17.25 26.88 7.62
N VAL A 572 -16.87 25.63 7.82
CA VAL A 572 -16.48 24.72 6.74
C VAL A 572 -17.59 24.65 5.68
N LYS A 573 -17.24 24.85 4.41
CA LYS A 573 -18.17 24.67 3.29
C LYS A 573 -18.21 23.18 2.90
N GLU A 574 -19.36 22.55 3.08
CA GLU A 574 -19.61 21.19 2.59
C GLU A 574 -20.15 21.28 1.16
N VAL A 575 -19.39 20.78 0.17
CA VAL A 575 -19.91 20.66 -1.21
C VAL A 575 -21.04 19.64 -1.23
N HIS A 576 -20.81 18.49 -0.59
CA HIS A 576 -21.85 17.57 -0.17
C HIS A 576 -21.71 17.27 1.34
N PRO A 577 -22.82 16.94 2.04
CA PRO A 577 -22.80 16.66 3.47
C PRO A 577 -21.80 15.54 3.84
N CYS A 578 -20.82 15.87 4.67
CA CYS A 578 -19.78 14.94 5.11
C CYS A 578 -19.24 15.22 6.52
N LEU A 579 -19.34 16.47 6.99
CA LEU A 579 -18.90 16.86 8.31
C LEU A 579 -19.83 16.23 9.34
N TYR A 580 -19.27 15.45 10.25
CA TYR A 580 -20.02 14.97 11.39
C TYR A 580 -20.37 16.16 12.31
N LYS A 581 -21.68 16.33 12.56
CA LYS A 581 -22.21 17.33 13.47
C LYS A 581 -22.94 16.58 14.59
N PRO A 582 -22.61 16.81 15.87
CA PRO A 582 -23.32 16.18 16.96
C PRO A 582 -24.79 16.65 16.94
N PRO A 583 -25.75 15.77 17.30
CA PRO A 583 -27.13 16.19 17.47
C PRO A 583 -27.18 17.30 18.53
N LEU A 584 -27.83 18.43 18.19
CA LEU A 584 -28.06 19.52 19.13
C LEU A 584 -28.92 18.99 20.28
N SER A 585 -28.47 19.14 21.52
CA SER A 585 -29.35 18.86 22.67
C SER A 585 -30.47 19.89 22.69
N LEU A 586 -31.67 19.51 23.16
CA LEU A 586 -32.76 20.46 23.41
C LEU A 586 -32.28 21.62 24.30
N ASP A 587 -31.44 21.34 25.30
CA ASP A 587 -30.82 22.37 26.15
C ASP A 587 -29.97 23.38 25.35
N SER A 588 -29.22 22.94 24.33
CA SER A 588 -28.43 23.83 23.46
C SER A 588 -29.31 24.73 22.57
N PHE A 589 -30.54 24.29 22.29
CA PHE A 589 -31.53 25.07 21.54
C PHE A 589 -32.15 26.18 22.39
N PHE A 590 -32.36 25.92 23.68
CA PHE A 590 -32.91 26.89 24.65
C PHE A 590 -31.87 27.79 25.32
N THR A 591 -30.57 27.46 25.25
CA THR A 591 -29.47 28.28 25.78
C THR A 591 -28.91 29.32 24.80
N LYS A 592 -29.59 29.57 23.68
CA LYS A 592 -29.28 30.73 22.82
C LYS A 592 -29.37 32.00 23.67
N ARG A 593 -28.21 32.57 24.05
CA ARG A 593 -28.12 33.83 24.79
C ARG A 593 -28.93 34.90 24.05
N PRO A 594 -29.67 35.78 24.77
CA PRO A 594 -30.31 36.92 24.13
C PRO A 594 -29.26 37.72 23.38
N ARG A 595 -29.62 38.19 22.18
CA ARG A 595 -28.79 39.10 21.38
C ARG A 595 -28.38 40.26 22.29
N GLU A 596 -27.08 40.48 22.47
CA GLU A 596 -26.60 41.76 22.96
C GLU A 596 -27.10 42.82 21.98
N GLU A 597 -28.02 43.65 22.44
CA GLU A 597 -28.39 44.88 21.77
C GLU A 597 -27.12 45.70 21.62
N GLN A 598 -26.63 45.83 20.39
CA GLN A 598 -25.73 46.90 20.01
C GLN A 598 -26.44 48.21 20.35
N LYS A 599 -26.11 48.80 21.50
CA LYS A 599 -26.37 50.20 21.76
C LYS A 599 -25.53 51.00 20.78
N THR A 600 -26.16 51.39 19.68
CA THR A 600 -25.69 52.49 18.85
C THR A 600 -25.69 53.73 19.73
N VAL A 601 -24.52 54.13 20.21
CA VAL A 601 -24.31 55.48 20.75
C VAL A 601 -24.32 56.40 19.53
N ILE A 602 -25.46 57.06 19.31
CA ILE A 602 -25.53 58.22 18.44
C ILE A 602 -25.04 59.38 19.30
N GLU A 603 -23.79 59.79 19.09
CA GLU A 603 -23.33 61.12 19.49
C GLU A 603 -24.13 62.14 18.67
N ILE A 604 -24.96 62.93 19.36
CA ILE A 604 -25.53 64.15 18.82
C ILE A 604 -24.70 65.29 19.43
N GLU A 605 -23.90 65.94 18.60
CA GLU A 605 -23.35 67.26 18.89
C GLU A 605 -24.49 68.27 18.94
N GLU A 606 -24.68 68.93 20.09
CA GLU A 606 -24.90 70.38 20.23
C GLU A 606 -24.81 70.80 21.71
#